data_AF-A0A378B454-F1
#
_entry.id   AF-A0A378B454-F1
#
_cell.length_a   1.000
_cell.length_b   1.000
_cell.length_c   1.000
_cell.angle_alpha   90.00
_cell.angle_beta   90.00
_cell.angle_gamma   90.00
#
_symmetry.space_group_name_H-M   'P 1'
#
loop_
_entity.id
_entity.type
_entity.pdbx_description
1 polymer ?
#
loop_
_entity_poly.entity_id
_entity_poly.type
_entity_poly.pdbx_seq_one_letter_code
_entity_poly.pdbx_strand_id
1 'polypeptide(L)'
;MFAIMGMYPVSYYDLSQAGVPVHSTAFRPIDDAALARNPFRIFTSLLRLELIENRALRERAEAILARRKIFTPRCLALIAQYEAEGEFTSADAREFVQEALETFRWHRQATVDEETYHALHREHRLIADVVCFPGCHINHLTPRTLDIDRVQSLMPECGIEPKSVD
;
A
#
# COMPACT_ATOMS: atom_id res chain seq x y z
N MET A 1 -5.09 -8.66 8.98
CA MET A 1 -3.91 -7.82 9.30
C MET A 1 -4.29 -6.49 9.97
N PHE A 2 -4.89 -5.51 9.27
CA PHE A 2 -5.10 -4.17 9.84
C PHE A 2 -6.04 -4.11 11.07
N ALA A 3 -7.07 -4.95 11.12
CA ALA A 3 -7.98 -5.02 12.26
C ALA A 3 -7.26 -5.41 13.57
N ILE A 4 -6.22 -6.25 13.51
CA ILE A 4 -5.38 -6.63 14.66
C ILE A 4 -4.70 -5.39 15.27
N MET A 5 -4.42 -4.38 14.45
CA MET A 5 -3.82 -3.10 14.87
C MET A 5 -4.88 -2.03 15.19
N GLY A 6 -6.15 -2.40 15.34
CA GLY A 6 -7.24 -1.46 15.61
C GLY A 6 -7.58 -0.53 14.45
N MET A 7 -7.25 -0.92 13.20
CA MET A 7 -7.51 -0.12 12.01
C MET A 7 -8.61 -0.73 11.14
N TYR A 8 -9.59 0.09 10.79
CA TYR A 8 -10.78 -0.29 10.05
C TYR A 8 -10.91 0.50 8.74
N PRO A 9 -11.52 -0.08 7.69
CA PRO A 9 -11.72 0.62 6.43
C PRO A 9 -12.73 1.76 6.63
N VAL A 10 -12.33 2.98 6.32
CA VAL A 10 -13.16 4.18 6.41
C VAL A 10 -13.22 4.88 5.07
N SER A 11 -14.46 5.16 4.64
CA SER A 11 -14.79 5.80 3.37
C SER A 11 -14.42 4.99 2.13
N TYR A 12 -14.84 5.49 0.97
CA TYR A 12 -14.59 4.94 -0.36
C TYR A 12 -14.14 6.05 -1.30
N TYR A 13 -13.11 5.76 -2.11
CA TYR A 13 -12.55 6.70 -3.07
C TYR A 13 -12.44 6.02 -4.44
N ASP A 14 -13.12 6.54 -5.45
CA ASP A 14 -12.97 6.09 -6.83
C ASP A 14 -12.03 7.04 -7.58
N LEU A 15 -10.80 6.62 -7.84
CA LEU A 15 -9.81 7.43 -8.53
C LEU A 15 -9.85 7.22 -10.06
N SER A 16 -10.70 6.32 -10.56
CA SER A 16 -10.91 6.16 -12.00
C SER A 16 -11.48 7.41 -12.65
N GLN A 17 -12.19 8.24 -11.88
CA GLN A 17 -12.67 9.56 -12.28
C GLN A 17 -11.53 10.54 -12.61
N ALA A 18 -10.33 10.29 -12.06
CA ALA A 18 -9.11 11.07 -12.33
C ALA A 18 -8.16 10.34 -13.30
N GLY A 19 -8.63 9.32 -14.00
CA GLY A 19 -7.83 8.53 -14.95
C GLY A 19 -6.86 7.53 -14.31
N VAL A 20 -6.95 7.31 -12.99
CA VAL A 20 -6.10 6.35 -12.28
C VAL A 20 -6.87 5.03 -12.10
N PRO A 21 -6.36 3.86 -12.52
CA PRO A 21 -7.14 2.62 -12.59
C PRO A 21 -7.31 1.92 -11.24
N VAL A 22 -7.70 2.66 -10.19
CA VAL A 22 -7.85 2.15 -8.83
C VAL A 22 -9.10 2.70 -8.15
N HIS A 23 -9.57 1.98 -7.15
CA HIS A 23 -10.42 2.50 -6.09
C HIS A 23 -9.81 2.15 -4.73
N SER A 24 -10.19 2.88 -3.68
CA SER A 24 -9.41 2.89 -2.43
C SER A 24 -10.27 3.07 -1.19
N THR A 25 -9.69 2.75 -0.04
CA THR A 25 -10.19 3.07 1.30
C THR A 25 -9.03 3.46 2.22
N ALA A 26 -9.33 4.06 3.38
CA ALA A 26 -8.33 4.36 4.40
C ALA A 26 -8.53 3.47 5.62
N PHE A 27 -7.54 2.62 5.94
CA PHE A 27 -7.51 1.84 7.17
C PHE A 27 -7.00 2.72 8.32
N ARG A 28 -7.81 2.89 9.37
CA ARG A 28 -7.48 3.76 10.50
C ARG A 28 -8.23 3.43 11.79
N PRO A 29 -7.75 3.86 12.96
CA PRO A 29 -8.56 3.87 14.17
C PRO A 29 -9.78 4.77 14.01
N ILE A 30 -10.87 4.40 14.68
CA ILE A 30 -12.17 5.11 14.61
C ILE A 30 -12.62 5.68 15.95
N ASP A 31 -12.08 5.16 17.05
CA ASP A 31 -12.35 5.63 18.41
C ASP A 31 -11.48 6.85 18.75
N ASP A 32 -12.05 7.80 19.51
CA ASP A 32 -11.39 9.05 19.88
C ASP A 32 -10.14 8.82 20.74
N ALA A 33 -10.18 7.89 21.69
CA ALA A 33 -9.04 7.58 22.54
C ALA A 33 -7.92 6.89 21.74
N ALA A 34 -8.28 6.00 20.80
CA ALA A 34 -7.33 5.36 19.90
C ALA A 34 -6.67 6.39 18.95
N LEU A 35 -7.45 7.30 18.37
CA LEU A 35 -6.96 8.39 17.52
C LEU A 35 -6.03 9.35 18.29
N ALA A 36 -6.40 9.70 19.53
CA ALA A 36 -5.56 10.55 20.39
C ALA A 36 -4.23 9.87 20.76
N ARG A 37 -4.24 8.55 20.94
CA ARG A 37 -3.04 7.77 21.27
C ARG A 37 -2.12 7.59 20.06
N ASN A 38 -2.65 7.16 18.90
CA ASN A 38 -1.88 6.97 17.68
C ASN A 38 -2.80 7.01 16.43
N PRO A 39 -2.83 8.12 15.67
CA PRO A 39 -3.72 8.29 14.52
C PRO A 39 -3.12 7.73 13.21
N PHE A 40 -2.38 6.62 13.29
CA PHE A 40 -1.79 5.98 12.12
C PHE A 40 -2.86 5.56 11.11
N ARG A 41 -2.55 5.74 9.83
CA ARG A 41 -3.48 5.58 8.72
C ARG A 41 -2.76 4.96 7.54
N ILE A 42 -3.40 4.02 6.86
CA ILE A 42 -2.92 3.45 5.61
C ILE A 42 -3.99 3.64 4.55
N PHE A 43 -3.67 4.42 3.52
CA PHE A 43 -4.49 4.50 2.32
C PHE A 43 -4.20 3.29 1.44
N THR A 44 -5.20 2.44 1.20
CA THR A 44 -5.03 1.19 0.46
C THR A 44 -5.87 1.25 -0.81
N SER A 45 -5.20 1.13 -1.94
CA SER A 45 -5.82 1.14 -3.28
C SER A 45 -5.82 -0.27 -3.86
N LEU A 46 -6.93 -0.65 -4.48
CA LEU A 46 -7.07 -1.90 -5.24
C LEU A 46 -7.06 -1.56 -6.74
N LEU A 47 -6.16 -2.22 -7.47
CA LEU A 47 -6.05 -2.10 -8.92
C LEU A 47 -7.27 -2.73 -9.60
N ARG A 48 -7.87 -1.98 -10.53
CA ARG A 48 -9.02 -2.38 -11.34
C ARG A 48 -8.55 -2.89 -12.70
N LEU A 49 -8.23 -4.18 -12.78
CA LEU A 49 -7.73 -4.82 -14.01
C LEU A 49 -8.69 -4.68 -15.18
N GLU A 50 -10.00 -4.56 -14.92
CA GLU A 50 -11.02 -4.37 -15.95
C GLU A 50 -10.89 -3.04 -16.70
N LEU A 51 -10.11 -2.09 -16.18
CA LEU A 51 -9.78 -0.81 -16.83
C LEU A 51 -8.55 -0.90 -17.76
N ILE A 52 -7.86 -2.05 -17.81
CA ILE A 52 -6.75 -2.27 -18.76
C ILE A 52 -7.35 -2.63 -20.13
N GLU A 53 -7.34 -1.72 -21.10
CA GLU A 53 -8.02 -1.91 -22.38
C GLU A 53 -7.47 -3.10 -23.18
N ASN A 54 -6.14 -3.27 -23.19
CA ASN A 54 -5.51 -4.39 -23.86
C ASN A 54 -5.79 -5.71 -23.13
N ARG A 55 -6.68 -6.53 -23.70
CA ARG A 55 -7.10 -7.81 -23.13
C ARG A 55 -5.95 -8.78 -22.87
N ALA A 56 -5.02 -8.93 -23.82
CA ALA A 56 -3.89 -9.85 -23.64
C ALA A 56 -2.98 -9.40 -22.49
N LEU A 57 -2.78 -8.10 -22.36
CA LEU A 57 -1.99 -7.52 -21.27
C LEU A 57 -2.70 -7.64 -19.92
N ARG A 58 -4.03 -7.48 -19.89
CA ARG A 58 -4.88 -7.72 -18.72
C ARG A 58 -4.76 -9.16 -18.22
N GLU A 59 -4.91 -10.14 -19.12
CA GLU A 59 -4.78 -11.57 -18.80
C GLU A 59 -3.38 -11.89 -18.27
N ARG A 60 -2.34 -11.26 -18.85
CA ARG A 60 -0.96 -11.39 -18.35
C ARG A 60 -0.81 -10.80 -16.94
N ALA A 61 -1.34 -9.61 -16.68
CA ALA A 61 -1.30 -8.97 -15.37
C ALA A 61 -2.02 -9.81 -14.30
N GLU A 62 -3.19 -10.35 -14.61
CA GLU A 62 -3.95 -11.25 -13.74
C GLU A 62 -3.14 -12.51 -13.40
N ALA A 63 -2.51 -13.14 -14.40
CA ALA A 63 -1.68 -14.33 -14.19
C ALA A 63 -0.46 -14.07 -13.29
N ILE A 64 0.16 -12.90 -13.41
CA ILE A 64 1.28 -12.47 -12.55
C ILE A 64 0.79 -12.28 -11.11
N LEU A 65 -0.29 -11.52 -10.92
CA LEU A 65 -0.87 -11.24 -9.60
C LEU A 65 -1.35 -12.52 -8.90
N ALA A 66 -1.98 -13.45 -9.62
CA ALA A 66 -2.53 -14.68 -9.05
C ALA A 66 -1.46 -15.62 -8.45
N ARG A 67 -0.24 -15.59 -8.97
CA ARG A 67 0.87 -16.44 -8.51
C ARG A 67 1.58 -15.88 -7.28
N ARG A 68 1.36 -14.61 -6.97
CA ARG A 68 2.11 -13.86 -5.97
C ARG A 68 1.62 -14.17 -4.56
N LYS A 69 2.55 -14.16 -3.61
CA LYS A 69 2.28 -14.21 -2.17
C LYS A 69 2.95 -13.00 -1.52
N ILE A 70 2.15 -12.02 -1.09
CA ILE A 70 2.64 -10.76 -0.50
C ILE A 70 2.83 -10.82 1.01
N PHE A 71 2.26 -11.83 1.67
CA PHE A 71 2.42 -12.07 3.09
C PHE A 71 3.38 -13.23 3.30
N THR A 72 4.26 -13.11 4.29
CA THR A 72 5.08 -14.23 4.73
C THR A 72 4.19 -15.34 5.30
N PRO A 73 4.60 -16.61 5.23
CA PRO A 73 3.86 -17.71 5.86
C PRO A 73 3.63 -17.48 7.35
N ARG A 74 4.60 -16.87 8.05
CA ARG A 74 4.48 -16.59 9.49
C ARG A 74 3.50 -15.46 9.78
N CYS A 75 3.46 -14.40 8.97
CA CYS A 75 2.44 -13.35 9.07
C CYS A 75 1.03 -13.95 8.97
N LEU A 76 0.79 -14.84 8.00
CA LEU A 76 -0.50 -15.52 7.85
C LEU A 76 -0.85 -16.42 9.05
N ALA A 77 0.14 -17.16 9.57
CA ALA A 77 -0.06 -17.99 10.76
C ALA A 77 -0.42 -17.16 12.00
N LEU A 78 0.23 -16.01 12.20
CA LEU A 78 -0.07 -15.09 13.30
C LEU A 78 -1.47 -14.48 13.16
N ILE A 79 -1.91 -14.14 11.94
CA ILE A 79 -3.28 -13.68 11.71
C ILE A 79 -4.29 -14.76 12.12
N ALA A 80 -4.07 -16.01 11.68
CA ALA A 80 -4.95 -17.12 12.04
C ALA A 80 -4.96 -17.40 13.55
N GLN A 81 -3.81 -17.28 14.22
CA GLN A 81 -3.71 -17.39 15.67
C GLN A 81 -4.56 -16.31 16.36
N TYR A 82 -4.43 -15.04 15.95
CA TYR A 82 -5.23 -13.95 16.51
C TYR A 82 -6.73 -14.16 16.29
N GLU A 83 -7.14 -14.65 15.13
CA GLU A 83 -8.56 -14.94 14.84
C GLU A 83 -9.12 -16.06 15.72
N ALA A 84 -8.29 -17.05 16.10
CA ALA A 84 -8.69 -18.15 16.96
C ALA A 84 -8.70 -17.78 18.46
N GLU A 85 -7.69 -17.03 18.91
CA GLU A 85 -7.45 -16.72 20.33
C GLU A 85 -8.09 -15.38 20.76
N GLY A 86 -8.31 -14.47 19.81
CA GLY A 86 -8.86 -13.13 20.04
C GLY A 86 -7.85 -12.11 20.61
N GLU A 87 -6.64 -12.55 20.95
CA GLU A 87 -5.59 -11.70 21.50
C GLU A 87 -4.19 -12.17 21.10
N PHE A 88 -3.20 -11.30 21.32
CA PHE A 88 -1.78 -11.64 21.18
C PHE A 88 -1.07 -11.47 22.50
N THR A 89 -0.10 -12.35 22.77
CA THR A 89 0.92 -12.01 23.75
C THR A 89 1.79 -10.85 23.24
N SER A 90 2.54 -10.22 24.14
CA SER A 90 3.51 -9.20 23.72
C SER A 90 4.61 -9.75 22.79
N ALA A 91 4.91 -11.05 22.85
CA ALA A 91 5.87 -11.69 21.96
C ALA A 91 5.27 -11.84 20.55
N ASP A 92 4.06 -12.38 20.45
CA ASP A 92 3.36 -12.55 19.17
C ASP A 92 3.12 -11.22 18.47
N ALA A 93 2.73 -10.18 19.22
CA ALA A 93 2.53 -8.85 18.66
C ALA A 93 3.82 -8.25 18.06
N ARG A 94 4.97 -8.45 18.74
CA ARG A 94 6.27 -7.99 18.22
C ARG A 94 6.67 -8.75 16.96
N GLU A 95 6.49 -10.07 16.95
CA GLU A 95 6.77 -10.91 15.79
C GLU A 95 5.87 -10.54 14.62
N PHE A 96 4.58 -10.34 14.88
CA PHE A 96 3.60 -9.93 13.88
C PHE A 96 3.97 -8.61 13.20
N VAL A 97 4.45 -7.62 13.96
CA VAL A 97 4.92 -6.35 13.39
C VAL A 97 6.13 -6.57 12.46
N GLN A 98 7.09 -7.42 12.83
CA GLN A 98 8.24 -7.71 11.97
C GLN A 98 7.81 -8.43 10.69
N GLU A 99 6.97 -9.46 10.81
CA GLU A 99 6.50 -10.25 9.67
C GLU A 99 5.57 -9.47 8.73
N ALA A 100 4.72 -8.59 9.28
CA ALA A 100 3.89 -7.70 8.49
C ALA A 100 4.69 -6.62 7.76
N LEU A 101 5.82 -6.17 8.33
CA LEU A 101 6.68 -5.17 7.70
C LEU A 101 7.29 -5.68 6.39
N GLU A 102 7.57 -6.98 6.28
CA GLU A 102 8.08 -7.60 5.06
C GLU A 102 7.14 -7.43 3.86
N THR A 103 5.83 -7.36 4.07
CA THR A 103 4.84 -7.10 3.00
C THR A 103 5.05 -5.75 2.31
N PHE A 104 5.58 -4.76 3.03
CA PHE A 104 5.75 -3.38 2.56
C PHE A 104 7.20 -3.03 2.23
N ARG A 105 8.14 -3.98 2.34
CA ARG A 105 9.55 -3.76 2.06
C ARG A 105 9.76 -3.49 0.56
N TRP A 106 10.65 -2.54 0.26
CA TRP A 106 11.07 -2.28 -1.12
C TRP A 106 11.99 -3.39 -1.63
N HIS A 107 11.68 -3.93 -2.80
CA HIS A 107 12.52 -4.88 -3.53
C HIS A 107 12.91 -4.28 -4.88
N ARG A 108 14.21 -4.25 -5.18
CA ARG A 108 14.73 -3.65 -6.44
C ARG A 108 14.46 -4.50 -7.68
N GLN A 109 14.23 -5.81 -7.52
CA GLN A 109 14.06 -6.74 -8.63
C GLN A 109 12.59 -6.89 -8.99
N ALA A 110 12.27 -6.68 -10.26
CA ALA A 110 10.96 -6.99 -10.83
C ALA A 110 10.77 -8.51 -10.94
N THR A 111 9.51 -8.96 -10.88
CA THR A 111 9.11 -10.38 -10.99
C THR A 111 8.74 -10.78 -12.42
N VAL A 112 9.00 -9.90 -13.38
CA VAL A 112 8.62 -10.05 -14.79
C VAL A 112 9.80 -9.69 -15.69
N ASP A 113 9.76 -10.15 -16.93
CA ASP A 113 10.71 -9.73 -17.97
C ASP A 113 10.54 -8.24 -18.35
N GLU A 114 11.57 -7.67 -18.95
CA GLU A 114 11.64 -6.25 -19.31
C GLU A 114 10.53 -5.84 -20.28
N GLU A 115 10.21 -6.70 -21.25
CA GLU A 115 9.15 -6.45 -22.24
C GLU A 115 7.79 -6.30 -21.56
N THR A 116 7.47 -7.18 -20.60
CA THR A 116 6.26 -7.10 -19.78
C THR A 116 6.21 -5.81 -18.99
N TYR A 117 7.32 -5.47 -18.33
CA TYR A 117 7.40 -4.26 -17.52
C TYR A 117 7.08 -3.03 -18.37
N HIS A 118 7.72 -2.89 -19.53
CA HIS A 118 7.48 -1.77 -20.44
C HIS A 118 6.09 -1.78 -21.06
N ALA A 119 5.49 -2.94 -21.31
CA ALA A 119 4.11 -3.03 -21.76
C ALA A 119 3.13 -2.50 -20.70
N LEU A 120 3.24 -2.96 -19.46
CA LEU A 120 2.40 -2.50 -18.34
C LEU A 120 2.65 -1.03 -17.99
N HIS A 121 3.89 -0.57 -18.11
CA HIS A 121 4.26 0.82 -17.82
C HIS A 121 3.67 1.80 -18.83
N ARG A 122 3.62 1.41 -20.11
CA ARG A 122 3.02 2.21 -21.19
C ARG A 122 1.51 2.34 -21.03
N GLU A 123 0.82 1.32 -20.53
CA GLU A 123 -0.61 1.43 -20.19
C GLU A 123 -0.81 2.45 -19.07
N HIS A 124 -0.17 2.23 -17.92
CA HIS A 124 -0.15 3.21 -16.84
C HIS A 124 0.97 2.86 -15.85
N ARG A 125 1.75 3.86 -15.44
CA ARG A 125 2.85 3.71 -14.45
C ARG A 125 2.45 2.94 -13.18
N LEU A 126 1.22 3.13 -12.69
CA LEU A 126 0.68 2.45 -11.50
C LEU A 126 0.44 0.96 -11.75
N ILE A 127 0.01 0.56 -12.95
CA ILE A 127 -0.18 -0.86 -13.27
C ILE A 127 1.16 -1.59 -13.14
N ALA A 128 2.22 -1.05 -13.74
CA ALA A 128 3.56 -1.63 -13.61
C ALA A 128 4.04 -1.66 -12.14
N ASP A 129 3.80 -0.59 -11.39
CA ASP A 129 4.17 -0.49 -9.97
C ASP A 129 3.50 -1.56 -9.10
N VAL A 130 2.22 -1.88 -9.37
CA VAL A 130 1.48 -2.91 -8.64
C VAL A 130 1.84 -4.31 -9.11
N VAL A 131 1.90 -4.55 -10.42
CA VAL A 131 1.96 -5.89 -11.01
C VAL A 131 3.38 -6.45 -11.04
N CYS A 132 4.39 -5.62 -11.27
CA CYS A 132 5.74 -6.09 -11.62
C CYS A 132 6.65 -6.38 -10.43
N PHE A 133 6.21 -6.16 -9.20
CA PHE A 133 7.05 -6.26 -7.99
C PHE A 133 6.57 -7.37 -7.06
N PRO A 134 7.40 -7.85 -6.11
CA PRO A 134 7.04 -8.96 -5.21
C PRO A 134 6.21 -8.55 -3.99
N GLY A 135 6.33 -7.32 -3.48
CA GLY A 135 5.55 -6.77 -2.35
C GLY A 135 4.79 -5.47 -2.66
N CYS A 136 3.82 -5.08 -1.83
CA CYS A 136 3.12 -3.81 -1.96
C CYS A 136 3.90 -2.74 -1.18
N HIS A 137 5.04 -2.37 -1.75
CA HIS A 137 5.99 -1.46 -1.12
C HIS A 137 5.35 -0.10 -0.76
N ILE A 138 5.92 0.59 0.23
CA ILE A 138 5.44 1.92 0.65
C ILE A 138 5.60 2.91 -0.51
N ASN A 139 4.48 3.44 -1.00
CA ASN A 139 4.48 4.47 -2.04
C ASN A 139 4.98 5.82 -1.49
N HIS A 140 4.52 6.19 -0.31
CA HIS A 140 5.01 7.33 0.47
C HIS A 140 4.60 7.19 1.94
N LEU A 141 5.32 7.85 2.85
CA LEU A 141 4.97 7.96 4.26
C LEU A 141 4.88 9.44 4.63
N THR A 142 3.68 9.92 4.92
CA THR A 142 3.41 11.36 5.06
C THR A 142 3.42 11.78 6.54
N PRO A 143 4.37 12.61 6.99
CA PRO A 143 4.33 13.20 8.33
C PRO A 143 3.25 14.28 8.41
N ARG A 144 2.85 14.61 9.65
CA ARG A 144 1.94 15.74 9.91
C ARG A 144 2.77 16.99 10.21
N THR A 145 2.49 18.09 9.52
CA THR A 145 2.96 19.43 9.88
C THR A 145 1.81 20.30 10.39
N LEU A 146 2.14 21.32 11.17
CA LEU A 146 1.19 22.36 11.59
C LEU A 146 1.03 23.46 10.53
N ASP A 147 2.07 23.68 9.71
CA ASP A 147 2.13 24.73 8.70
C ASP A 147 2.80 24.14 7.45
N ILE A 148 2.02 23.96 6.39
CA ILE A 148 2.50 23.38 5.13
C ILE A 148 3.28 24.39 4.30
N ASP A 149 2.91 25.68 4.35
CA ASP A 149 3.57 26.75 3.61
C ASP A 149 4.98 26.96 4.15
N ARG A 150 5.13 26.93 5.49
CA ARG A 150 6.44 27.02 6.13
C ARG A 150 7.32 25.83 5.76
N VAL A 151 6.78 24.61 5.81
CA VAL A 151 7.53 23.41 5.39
C VAL A 151 7.94 23.51 3.93
N GLN A 152 7.03 23.90 3.03
CA GLN A 152 7.31 24.03 1.60
C GLN A 152 8.42 25.03 1.32
N SER A 153 8.44 26.17 2.03
CA SER A 153 9.51 27.18 1.90
C SER A 153 10.90 26.67 2.33
N LEU A 154 10.93 25.75 3.31
CA LEU A 154 12.17 25.21 3.88
C LEU A 154 12.68 23.95 3.15
N MET A 155 11.83 23.28 2.37
CA MET A 155 12.20 22.05 1.67
C MET A 155 13.46 22.21 0.78
N PRO A 156 13.60 23.28 -0.03
CA PRO A 156 14.80 23.48 -0.85
C PRO A 156 16.08 23.66 -0.02
N GLU A 157 16.00 24.34 1.13
CA GLU A 157 17.14 24.51 2.06
C GLU A 157 17.62 23.16 2.62
N CYS A 158 16.72 22.18 2.69
CA CYS A 158 16.98 20.80 3.11
C CYS A 158 17.27 19.84 1.94
N GLY A 159 17.46 20.34 0.71
CA GLY A 159 17.75 19.53 -0.46
C GLY A 159 16.56 18.75 -1.01
N ILE A 160 15.33 19.16 -0.68
CA ILE A 160 14.09 18.56 -1.19
C ILE A 160 13.40 19.58 -2.11
N GLU A 161 13.19 19.23 -3.37
CA GLU A 161 12.44 20.07 -4.30
C GLU A 161 10.93 19.82 -4.12
N PRO A 162 10.14 20.76 -3.59
CA PRO A 162 8.70 20.58 -3.46
C PRO A 162 8.05 20.66 -4.84
N LYS A 163 6.97 19.90 -5.05
CA LYS A 163 6.14 20.10 -6.23
C LYS A 163 5.52 21.51 -6.20
N SER A 164 5.65 22.25 -7.29
CA SER A 164 4.82 23.42 -7.54
C SER A 164 3.37 22.97 -7.75
N VAL A 165 2.43 23.71 -7.16
CA VAL A 165 1.01 23.55 -7.48
C VAL A 165 0.74 24.57 -8.58
N ASP A 166 0.51 24.09 -9.80
CA ASP A 166 0.01 24.92 -10.91
C ASP A 166 -1.51 25.11 -10.79
#